data_AF-A0A7X0LFZ2-F1
#
_entry.id   AF-A0A7X0LFZ2-F1
#
_cell.length_a   1.000
_cell.length_b   1.000
_cell.length_c   1.000
_cell.angle_alpha   90.00
_cell.angle_beta   90.00
_cell.angle_gamma   90.00
#
_symmetry.space_group_name_H-M   'P 1'
#
loop_
_entity.id
_entity.type
_entity.pdbx_description
1 polymer ?
#
loop_
_entity_poly.entity_id
_entity_poly.type
_entity_poly.pdbx_seq_one_letter_code
_entity_poly.pdbx_strand_id
1 'polypeptide(L)'
;MIPQLAACLALVRPVSMTEDAAAEWLAVAASELSGYLRISVEAGLSDARQRCTHHGQIVPHVIKYMEASNTWRLGKPLERRLPGNGRAKALPSPQAQAIIGQATRALTRHPGHAD
;
A
#
# COMPACT_ATOMS: atom_id res chain seq x y z
N MET A 1 1.71 7.10 -4.02
CA MET A 1 1.81 5.84 -3.27
C MET A 1 0.44 5.17 -3.09
N ILE A 2 -0.50 5.75 -2.33
CA ILE A 2 -1.85 5.17 -2.14
C ILE A 2 -2.56 4.77 -3.45
N PRO A 3 -2.56 5.59 -4.54
CA PRO A 3 -3.23 5.17 -5.78
C PRO A 3 -2.58 3.94 -6.44
N GLN A 4 -1.24 3.80 -6.39
CA GLN A 4 -0.58 2.60 -6.92
C GLN A 4 -0.86 1.36 -6.06
N LEU A 5 -0.97 1.54 -4.75
CA LEU A 5 -1.25 0.47 -3.81
C LEU A 5 -2.71 -0.01 -3.92
N ALA A 6 -3.65 0.91 -4.12
CA ALA A 6 -5.03 0.62 -4.47
C ALA A 6 -5.14 -0.13 -5.79
N ALA A 7 -4.36 0.25 -6.81
CA ALA A 7 -4.32 -0.47 -8.08
C ALA A 7 -3.79 -1.90 -7.93
N CYS A 8 -2.78 -2.13 -7.07
CA CYS A 8 -2.33 -3.48 -6.76
C CYS A 8 -3.44 -4.29 -6.08
N LEU A 9 -4.09 -3.71 -5.05
CA LEU A 9 -5.16 -4.37 -4.33
C LEU A 9 -6.31 -4.73 -5.26
N ALA A 10 -6.72 -3.83 -6.15
CA ALA A 10 -7.84 -4.04 -7.06
C ALA A 10 -7.71 -5.31 -7.93
N LEU A 11 -6.48 -5.73 -8.26
CA LEU A 11 -6.23 -6.93 -9.06
C LEU A 11 -6.41 -8.24 -8.28
N VAL A 12 -6.23 -8.20 -6.96
CA VAL A 12 -6.15 -9.40 -6.10
C VAL A 12 -7.10 -9.31 -4.91
N ARG A 13 -8.00 -8.34 -4.92
CA ARG A 13 -8.99 -8.11 -3.86
C ARG A 13 -10.00 -9.26 -3.89
N PRO A 14 -10.17 -9.99 -2.77
CA PRO A 14 -11.17 -11.05 -2.73
C PRO A 14 -12.57 -10.44 -2.70
N VAL A 15 -13.54 -11.15 -3.29
CA VAL A 15 -14.93 -10.69 -3.43
C VAL A 15 -15.59 -10.41 -2.07
N SER A 16 -15.18 -11.11 -1.02
CA SER A 16 -15.69 -10.93 0.35
C SER A 16 -15.11 -9.72 1.08
N MET A 17 -14.07 -9.06 0.54
CA MET A 17 -13.48 -7.88 1.18
C MET A 17 -14.40 -6.67 0.95
N THR A 18 -14.95 -6.14 2.03
CA THR A 18 -15.76 -4.92 2.01
C THR A 18 -14.91 -3.69 1.68
N GLU A 19 -15.55 -2.58 1.32
CA GLU A 19 -14.84 -1.31 1.08
C GLU A 19 -14.11 -0.83 2.34
N ASP A 20 -14.72 -0.98 3.52
CA ASP A 20 -14.08 -0.61 4.79
C ASP A 20 -12.83 -1.46 5.05
N ALA A 21 -12.91 -2.77 4.82
CA ALA A 21 -11.77 -3.65 4.95
C ALA A 21 -10.67 -3.33 3.93
N ALA A 22 -11.03 -2.96 2.70
CA ALA A 22 -10.08 -2.51 1.70
C ALA A 22 -9.40 -1.19 2.10
N ALA A 23 -10.14 -0.24 2.64
CA ALA A 23 -9.63 1.04 3.13
C ALA A 23 -8.68 0.85 4.32
N GLU A 24 -9.04 -0.02 5.28
CA GLU A 24 -8.18 -0.40 6.39
C GLU A 24 -6.89 -1.06 5.91
N TRP A 25 -7.00 -2.00 4.96
CA TRP A 25 -5.84 -2.65 4.38
C TRP A 25 -4.91 -1.65 3.70
N LEU A 26 -5.46 -0.72 2.93
CA LEU A 26 -4.70 0.35 2.26
C LEU A 26 -3.98 1.25 3.26
N ALA A 27 -4.65 1.62 4.35
CA ALA A 27 -4.06 2.45 5.40
C ALA A 27 -2.89 1.74 6.10
N VAL A 28 -3.07 0.46 6.47
CA VAL A 28 -2.01 -0.35 7.08
C VAL A 28 -0.84 -0.51 6.12
N ALA A 29 -1.08 -0.91 4.88
CA ALA A 29 -0.02 -1.12 3.90
C ALA A 29 0.74 0.18 3.57
N ALA A 30 0.05 1.33 3.50
CA ALA A 30 0.72 2.62 3.34
C ALA A 30 1.59 2.99 4.55
N SER A 31 1.13 2.68 5.77
CA SER A 31 1.91 2.88 6.99
C SER A 31 3.18 2.04 7.00
N GLU A 32 3.08 0.75 6.67
CA GLU A 32 4.22 -0.18 6.59
C GLU A 32 5.29 0.29 5.59
N LEU A 33 4.87 0.93 4.49
CA LEU A 33 5.77 1.39 3.44
C LEU A 33 6.25 2.84 3.63
N SER A 34 5.76 3.56 4.63
CA SER A 34 6.03 5.00 4.81
C SER A 34 7.50 5.33 5.11
N GLY A 35 8.27 4.38 5.66
CA GLY A 35 9.69 4.55 5.97
C GLY A 35 10.64 4.39 4.78
N TYR A 36 10.13 4.00 3.61
CA TYR A 36 10.93 3.74 2.42
C TYR A 36 10.88 4.91 1.43
N LEU A 37 11.93 5.00 0.59
CA LEU A 37 11.96 5.99 -0.49
C LEU A 37 10.82 5.73 -1.47
N ARG A 38 10.04 6.78 -1.76
CA ARG A 38 8.87 6.72 -2.65
C ARG A 38 9.17 6.06 -3.98
N ILE A 39 10.30 6.40 -4.62
CA ILE A 39 10.68 5.84 -5.93
C ILE A 39 10.89 4.32 -5.88
N SER A 40 11.51 3.82 -4.81
CA SER A 40 11.74 2.39 -4.60
C SER A 40 10.43 1.64 -4.35
N VAL A 41 9.53 2.25 -3.58
CA VAL A 41 8.18 1.71 -3.32
C VAL A 41 7.36 1.65 -4.61
N GLU A 42 7.40 2.72 -5.42
CA GLU A 42 6.66 2.76 -6.70
C GLU A 42 7.16 1.69 -7.69
N ALA A 43 8.47 1.47 -7.75
CA ALA A 43 9.05 0.39 -8.55
C ALA A 43 8.61 -1.00 -8.05
N GLY A 44 8.69 -1.24 -6.73
CA GLY A 44 8.26 -2.51 -6.13
C GLY A 44 6.77 -2.77 -6.31
N LEU A 45 5.91 -1.74 -6.20
CA LEU A 45 4.48 -1.86 -6.48
C LEU A 45 4.21 -2.17 -7.95
N SER A 46 5.02 -1.63 -8.86
CA SER A 46 4.89 -1.96 -10.28
C SER A 46 5.19 -3.43 -10.57
N ASP A 47 6.24 -3.99 -9.95
CA ASP A 47 6.57 -5.41 -10.07
C ASP A 47 5.53 -6.30 -9.35
N ALA A 48 5.02 -5.85 -8.19
CA ALA A 48 3.98 -6.56 -7.44
C ALA A 48 2.71 -6.77 -8.27
N ARG A 49 2.27 -5.77 -9.05
CA ARG A 49 1.09 -5.88 -9.94
C ARG A 49 1.18 -7.02 -10.94
N GLN A 50 2.39 -7.42 -11.33
CA GLN A 50 2.61 -8.46 -12.33
C GLN A 50 2.75 -9.86 -11.72
N ARG A 51 3.00 -9.96 -10.40
CA ARG A 51 3.45 -11.20 -9.76
C ARG A 51 2.58 -11.67 -8.60
N CYS A 52 2.02 -10.73 -7.84
CA CYS A 52 1.19 -11.08 -6.68
C CYS A 52 -0.16 -11.59 -7.15
N THR A 53 -0.62 -12.69 -6.56
CA THR A 53 -1.94 -13.27 -6.81
C THR A 53 -2.89 -13.11 -5.62
N HIS A 54 -2.37 -12.63 -4.48
CA HIS A 54 -3.14 -12.37 -3.27
C HIS A 54 -2.72 -11.04 -2.63
N HIS A 55 -3.68 -10.30 -2.06
CA HIS A 55 -3.44 -9.03 -1.38
C HIS A 55 -2.40 -9.15 -0.25
N GLY A 56 -2.38 -10.27 0.49
CA GLY A 56 -1.40 -10.56 1.54
C GLY A 56 0.07 -10.66 1.06
N GLN A 57 0.31 -10.79 -0.25
CA GLN A 57 1.67 -10.87 -0.82
C GLN A 57 2.25 -9.51 -1.18
N ILE A 58 1.42 -8.49 -1.40
CA ILE A 58 1.85 -7.20 -1.98
C ILE A 58 2.93 -6.54 -1.13
N VAL A 59 2.66 -6.29 0.16
CA VAL A 59 3.61 -5.58 1.05
C VAL A 59 4.91 -6.38 1.24
N PRO A 60 4.89 -7.68 1.58
CA PRO A 60 6.11 -8.50 1.65
C PRO A 60 6.93 -8.48 0.36
N HIS A 61 6.26 -8.53 -0.80
CA HIS A 61 6.92 -8.50 -2.10
C HIS A 61 7.64 -7.18 -2.35
N VAL A 62 6.97 -6.05 -2.09
CA VAL A 62 7.55 -4.71 -2.25
C VAL A 62 8.78 -4.53 -1.35
N ILE A 63 8.71 -4.97 -0.09
CA ILE A 63 9.85 -4.93 0.83
C ILE A 63 11.01 -5.75 0.28
N LYS A 64 10.76 -7.00 -0.13
CA LYS A 64 11.78 -7.88 -0.72
C LYS A 64 12.40 -7.30 -1.98
N TYR A 65 11.59 -6.68 -2.85
CA TYR A 65 12.06 -6.02 -4.06
C TYR A 65 13.05 -4.89 -3.74
N MET A 66 12.73 -4.08 -2.74
CA MET A 66 13.59 -2.98 -2.29
C MET A 66 14.89 -3.48 -1.64
N GLU A 67 14.81 -4.51 -0.81
CA GLU A 67 15.98 -5.15 -0.19
C GLU A 67 16.93 -5.73 -1.25
N ALA A 68 16.38 -6.44 -2.25
CA ALA A 68 17.17 -7.00 -3.34
C ALA A 68 17.84 -5.93 -4.20
N SER A 69 17.14 -4.82 -4.46
CA SER A 69 17.65 -3.70 -5.27
C SER A 69 18.75 -2.88 -4.58
N ASN A 70 18.92 -3.03 -3.26
CA ASN A 70 19.84 -2.22 -2.45
C ASN A 70 21.05 -3.02 -1.92
N THR A 71 21.31 -4.21 -2.49
CA THR A 71 22.38 -5.13 -2.06
C THR A 71 23.79 -4.50 -2.05
N TRP A 72 24.03 -3.46 -2.86
CA TRP A 72 25.30 -2.72 -2.89
C TRP A 72 25.48 -1.67 -1.79
N ARG A 73 24.46 -1.40 -0.95
CA ARG A 73 24.54 -0.49 0.21
C ARG A 73 24.58 -1.22 1.56
N LEU A 74 24.76 -2.55 1.57
CA LEU A 74 24.90 -3.36 2.78
C LEU A 74 26.27 -3.20 3.47
N GLY A 75 26.59 -1.97 3.88
CA GLY A 75 27.41 -1.71 5.06
C GLY A 75 26.57 -1.33 6.27
N LYS A 76 25.28 -1.03 6.06
CA LYS A 76 24.29 -0.82 7.12
C LYS A 76 23.03 -1.54 6.64
N PRO A 77 22.54 -2.57 7.36
CA PRO A 77 21.18 -3.02 7.15
C PRO A 77 20.33 -1.76 7.20
N LEU A 78 19.54 -1.47 6.16
CA LEU A 78 18.52 -0.43 6.19
C LEU A 78 17.95 -0.46 7.59
N GLU A 79 18.29 0.55 8.41
CA GLU A 79 17.94 0.54 9.80
C GLU A 79 16.44 0.41 9.80
N ARG A 80 16.01 -0.80 10.14
CA ARG A 80 14.66 -1.14 10.47
C ARG A 80 14.32 -0.21 11.63
N ARG A 81 13.85 0.99 11.31
CA ARG A 81 12.64 1.48 11.94
C ARG A 81 11.51 0.54 11.51
N LEU A 82 11.61 -0.72 11.95
CA LEU A 82 10.41 -1.43 12.33
C LEU A 82 9.71 -0.44 13.27
N PRO A 83 8.42 -0.11 13.07
CA PRO A 83 7.67 0.42 14.19
C PRO A 83 7.89 -0.59 15.32
N GLY A 84 8.60 -0.16 16.37
CA GLY A 84 8.90 -1.01 17.49
C GLY A 84 7.60 -1.66 17.93
N ASN A 85 7.63 -2.99 18.08
CA ASN A 85 6.64 -3.71 18.87
C ASN A 85 6.40 -2.89 20.15
N GLY A 86 5.26 -2.22 20.28
CA GLY A 86 4.90 -1.56 21.54
C GLY A 86 4.18 -0.21 21.49
N ARG A 87 3.78 0.34 20.34
CA ARG A 87 2.88 1.51 20.34
C ARG A 87 1.58 1.16 19.64
N ALA A 88 0.51 1.08 20.43
CA ALA A 88 -0.85 0.76 20.02
C ALA A 88 -1.18 1.39 18.66
N LYS A 89 -1.68 0.56 17.75
CA LYS A 89 -2.18 0.90 16.41
C LYS A 89 -3.23 2.00 16.54
N ALA A 90 -2.81 3.26 16.51
CA ALA A 90 -3.73 4.39 16.49
C ALA A 90 -4.35 4.46 15.10
N LEU A 91 -5.68 4.51 15.06
CA LEU A 91 -6.42 4.73 13.82
C LEU A 91 -5.89 5.99 13.10
N PRO A 92 -5.95 6.02 11.75
CA PRO A 92 -5.57 7.20 10.99
C PRO A 92 -6.33 8.42 11.50
N SER A 93 -5.66 9.57 11.57
CA SER A 93 -6.27 10.81 12.06
C SER A 93 -7.53 11.16 11.23
N PRO A 94 -8.47 11.92 11.79
CA PRO A 94 -9.69 12.34 11.06
C PRO A 94 -9.40 13.00 9.72
N GLN A 95 -8.26 13.70 9.60
CA GLN A 95 -7.80 14.31 8.36
C GLN A 95 -7.36 13.27 7.32
N ALA A 96 -6.64 12.22 7.75
CA ALA A 96 -6.27 11.12 6.87
C ALA A 96 -7.49 10.34 6.38
N GLN A 97 -8.49 10.13 7.25
CA GLN A 97 -9.76 9.50 6.87
C GLN A 97 -10.54 10.33 5.84
N ALA A 98 -10.53 11.66 5.95
CA ALA A 98 -11.18 12.55 5.00
C ALA A 98 -10.53 12.47 3.60
N ILE A 99 -9.19 12.43 3.53
CA ILE A 99 -8.45 12.29 2.28
C ILE A 99 -8.72 10.93 1.63
N ILE A 100 -8.74 9.86 2.43
CA ILE A 100 -9.08 8.50 1.96
C ILE A 100 -10.50 8.48 1.39
N GLY A 101 -11.48 9.04 2.12
CA GLY A 101 -12.87 9.12 1.64
C GLY A 101 -13.07 10.00 0.40
N GLN A 102 -12.23 11.01 0.17
CA GLN A 102 -12.24 11.80 -1.06
C GLN A 102 -11.68 11.01 -2.25
N ALA A 103 -10.59 10.27 -2.04
CA ALA A 103 -10.01 9.41 -3.07
C ALA A 103 -11.00 8.30 -3.49
N THR A 104 -11.67 7.66 -2.54
CA THR A 104 -12.71 6.64 -2.82
C THR A 104 -13.89 7.23 -3.61
N ARG A 105 -14.31 8.46 -3.31
CA ARG A 105 -15.40 9.15 -4.04
C ARG A 105 -15.00 9.59 -5.45
N ALA A 106 -13.74 9.94 -5.67
CA ALA A 106 -13.23 10.28 -7.00
C ALA A 106 -13.21 9.06 -7.92
N LEU A 107 -12.88 7.88 -7.37
CA LEU A 107 -12.89 6.62 -8.12
C LEU A 107 -14.29 6.13 -8.49
N THR A 108 -15.32 6.55 -7.74
CA THR A 108 -16.74 6.25 -8.03
C THR A 108 -17.40 7.24 -8.99
N ARG A 109 -16.77 8.37 -9.30
CA ARG A 109 -17.26 9.36 -10.28
C ARG A 109 -16.48 9.28 -11.60
N HIS A 110 -16.65 8.19 -12.34
CA HIS A 110 -16.50 8.24 -13.79
C HIS A 110 -17.89 8.37 -14.43
N PRO A 111 -18.16 9.41 -15.25
CA PRO A 111 -19.40 9.51 -16.00
C PRO A 111 -19.29 8.60 -17.23
N GLY A 112 -20.18 7.61 -17.31
CA GLY A 112 -20.24 6.67 -18.42
C GLY A 112 -21.66 6.16 -18.64
N HIS A 113 -22.42 6.95 -19.41
CA HIS A 113 -23.64 6.62 -20.18
C HIS A 113 -24.95 6.37 -19.42
N ALA A 114 -25.74 7.45 -19.34
CA ALA A 114 -27.18 7.38 -19.63
C ALA A 114 -27.37 7.70 -21.13
N ASP A 115 -28.40 7.06 -21.69
CA ASP A 115 -28.84 6.92 -23.09
C ASP A 115 -28.01 6.00 -24.01
#